data_AF-A0A0U4VEK6-F1
#
_entry.id   AF-A0A0U4VEK6-F1
#
_cell.length_a   1.000
_cell.length_b   1.000
_cell.length_c   1.000
_cell.angle_alpha   90.00
_cell.angle_beta   90.00
_cell.angle_gamma   90.00
#
_symmetry.space_group_name_H-M   'P 1'
#
loop_
_entity.id
_entity.type
_entity.pdbx_description
1 polymer ?
#
loop_
_entity_poly.entity_id
_entity_poly.type
_entity_poly.pdbx_seq_one_letter_code
_entity_poly.pdbx_strand_id
1 'polypeptide(L)'
;MEHLSLLSVHDVQTDLCQWLRDQRKQRKWSRDDLAEKSLVPAATIKKFETTGQISLRQFLMLWQSVDELSRLQQLTNTGHVKPLPTSIDEVLANEPR
;
A
#
# COMPACT_ATOMS: atom_id res chain seq x y z
N MET A 1 -14.60 18.29 -12.17
CA MET A 1 -14.15 17.43 -13.29
C MET A 1 -13.62 16.16 -12.66
N GLU A 2 -14.37 15.06 -12.74
CA GLU A 2 -13.86 13.77 -12.27
C GLU A 2 -12.79 13.29 -13.25
N HIS A 3 -11.57 13.17 -12.78
CA HIS A 3 -10.49 12.60 -13.54
C HIS A 3 -10.75 11.08 -13.57
N LEU A 4 -11.28 10.56 -14.69
CA LEU A 4 -11.37 9.12 -14.90
C LEU A 4 -9.94 8.56 -14.97
N SER A 5 -9.43 8.13 -13.82
CA SER A 5 -8.26 7.27 -13.78
C SER A 5 -8.61 5.95 -14.45
N LEU A 6 -7.78 5.51 -15.40
CA LEU A 6 -7.89 4.16 -15.98
C LEU A 6 -7.48 3.06 -14.98
N LEU A 7 -7.01 3.45 -13.79
CA LEU A 7 -6.64 2.54 -12.72
C LEU A 7 -7.90 1.97 -12.05
N SER A 8 -8.13 0.68 -12.24
CA SER A 8 -9.24 -0.02 -11.61
C SER A 8 -8.86 -0.53 -10.21
N VAL A 9 -9.89 -0.89 -9.43
CA VAL A 9 -9.70 -1.58 -8.14
C VAL A 9 -8.86 -2.86 -8.31
N HIS A 10 -9.07 -3.57 -9.43
CA HIS A 10 -8.35 -4.81 -9.71
C HIS A 10 -6.86 -4.57 -9.97
N ASP A 11 -6.51 -3.47 -10.65
CA ASP A 11 -5.12 -3.12 -10.92
C ASP A 11 -4.37 -2.85 -9.62
N VAL A 12 -4.94 -2.00 -8.75
CA VAL A 12 -4.34 -1.69 -7.44
C VAL A 12 -4.22 -2.94 -6.57
N GLN A 13 -5.25 -3.80 -6.57
CA GLN A 13 -5.22 -5.06 -5.82
C GLN A 13 -4.10 -5.99 -6.32
N THR A 14 -3.93 -6.09 -7.64
CA THR A 14 -2.90 -6.91 -8.28
C THR A 14 -1.50 -6.38 -7.95
N ASP A 15 -1.30 -5.07 -8.05
CA ASP A 15 -0.02 -4.42 -7.76
C ASP A 15 0.39 -4.61 -6.29
N LEU A 16 -0.55 -4.41 -5.34
CA LEU A 16 -0.28 -4.62 -3.92
C LEU A 16 0.03 -6.09 -3.60
N CYS A 17 -0.70 -7.03 -4.22
CA CYS A 17 -0.44 -8.46 -4.08
C CYS A 17 0.94 -8.84 -4.60
N GLN A 18 1.29 -8.36 -5.79
CA GLN A 18 2.56 -8.64 -6.44
C GLN A 18 3.72 -8.02 -5.65
N TRP A 19 3.57 -6.80 -5.15
CA TRP A 19 4.55 -6.15 -4.27
C TRP A 19 4.89 -7.00 -3.04
N LEU A 20 3.87 -7.43 -2.27
CA LEU A 20 4.04 -8.28 -1.09
C LEU A 20 4.71 -9.62 -1.42
N ARG A 21 4.30 -10.25 -2.53
CA ARG A 21 4.87 -11.50 -3.01
C ARG A 21 6.34 -11.36 -3.37
N ASP A 22 6.72 -10.25 -4.01
CA ASP A 22 8.10 -9.98 -4.39
C ASP A 22 8.96 -9.67 -3.19
N GLN A 23 8.47 -8.88 -2.24
CA GLN A 23 9.16 -8.63 -0.97
C GLN A 23 9.45 -9.93 -0.20
N ARG A 24 8.50 -10.87 -0.17
CA ARG A 24 8.72 -12.20 0.41
C ARG A 24 9.78 -13.00 -0.33
N LYS A 25 9.71 -13.03 -1.67
CA LYS A 25 10.66 -13.78 -2.51
C LYS A 25 12.08 -13.22 -2.46
N GLN A 26 12.24 -11.89 -2.42
CA GLN A 26 13.54 -11.22 -2.29
C GLN A 26 14.24 -11.63 -0.99
N ARG A 27 13.48 -11.87 0.08
CA ARG A 27 13.97 -12.40 1.36
C ARG A 27 14.16 -13.92 1.37
N LYS A 28 13.86 -14.60 0.25
CA LYS A 28 13.89 -16.08 0.10
C LYS A 28 12.98 -16.82 1.07
N TRP A 29 11.92 -16.18 1.54
CA TRP A 29 10.96 -16.81 2.46
C TRP A 29 9.95 -17.65 1.68
N SER A 30 9.71 -18.86 2.14
CA SER A 30 8.55 -19.66 1.77
C SER A 30 7.27 -19.02 2.33
N ARG A 31 6.11 -19.61 2.00
CA ARG A 31 4.84 -19.17 2.61
C ARG A 31 4.77 -19.56 4.08
N ASP A 32 5.42 -20.66 4.47
CA ASP A 32 5.47 -21.10 5.87
C ASP A 32 6.36 -20.16 6.69
N ASP A 33 7.52 -19.74 6.15
CA ASP A 33 8.38 -18.74 6.79
C ASP A 33 7.64 -17.41 7.04
N LEU A 34 6.84 -16.96 6.06
CA LEU A 34 6.02 -15.76 6.24
C LEU A 34 4.87 -16.00 7.22
N ALA A 35 4.29 -17.20 7.26
CA ALA A 35 3.22 -17.53 8.18
C ALA A 35 3.67 -17.44 9.64
N GLU A 36 4.87 -17.95 9.95
CA GLU A 36 5.46 -17.86 11.28
C GLU A 36 5.69 -16.40 11.70
N LYS A 37 6.16 -15.55 10.78
CA LYS A 37 6.49 -14.14 11.07
C LYS A 37 5.26 -13.25 11.19
N SER A 38 4.27 -13.51 10.35
CA SER A 38 3.08 -12.67 10.24
C SER A 38 1.91 -13.15 11.09
N LEU A 39 1.96 -14.39 11.61
CA LEU A 39 0.83 -15.07 12.25
C LEU A 39 -0.40 -15.22 11.33
N VAL A 40 -0.19 -15.17 10.01
CA VAL A 40 -1.22 -15.44 8.99
C VAL A 40 -0.98 -16.84 8.42
N PRO A 41 -1.96 -17.77 8.45
CA PRO A 41 -1.75 -19.13 7.98
C PRO A 41 -1.23 -19.20 6.53
N ALA A 42 -0.31 -20.13 6.24
CA ALA A 42 0.26 -20.29 4.90
C ALA A 42 -0.80 -20.54 3.80
N ALA A 43 -1.91 -21.21 4.14
CA ALA A 43 -3.05 -21.39 3.25
C ALA A 43 -3.74 -20.06 2.88
N THR A 44 -3.86 -19.14 3.85
CA THR A 44 -4.36 -17.79 3.62
C THR A 44 -3.40 -16.97 2.78
N ILE A 45 -2.09 -17.07 3.02
CA ILE A 45 -1.05 -16.43 2.19
C ILE A 45 -1.11 -16.95 0.76
N LYS A 46 -1.26 -18.27 0.57
CA LYS A 46 -1.42 -18.88 -0.76
C LYS A 46 -2.67 -18.33 -1.46
N LYS A 47 -3.82 -18.29 -0.78
CA LYS A 47 -5.06 -17.73 -1.34
C LYS A 47 -4.84 -16.27 -1.76
N PHE A 48 -4.29 -15.44 -0.89
CA PHE A 48 -3.98 -14.04 -1.17
C PHE A 48 -3.07 -13.89 -2.41
N GLU A 49 -1.95 -14.60 -2.45
CA GLU A 49 -1.00 -14.50 -3.58
C GLU A 49 -1.55 -15.04 -4.90
N THR A 50 -2.59 -15.88 -4.88
CA THR A 50 -3.22 -16.44 -6.08
C THR A 50 -4.42 -15.63 -6.54
N THR A 51 -5.19 -15.03 -5.63
CA THR A 51 -6.47 -14.38 -5.96
C THR A 51 -6.54 -12.90 -5.60
N GLY A 52 -5.56 -12.38 -4.86
CA GLY A 52 -5.57 -11.05 -4.26
C GLY A 52 -6.50 -10.93 -3.03
N GLN A 53 -7.23 -11.98 -2.67
CA GLN A 53 -8.30 -11.90 -1.65
C GLN A 53 -7.80 -12.21 -0.25
N ILE A 54 -7.95 -11.25 0.67
CA ILE A 54 -7.60 -11.36 2.09
C ILE A 54 -8.37 -10.31 2.90
N SER A 55 -8.49 -10.50 4.22
CA SER A 55 -9.00 -9.44 5.09
C SER A 55 -7.97 -8.31 5.24
N LEU A 56 -8.44 -7.06 5.44
CA LEU A 56 -7.55 -5.91 5.65
C LEU A 56 -6.59 -6.13 6.83
N ARG A 57 -7.08 -6.68 7.96
CA ARG A 57 -6.23 -6.97 9.12
C ARG A 57 -5.06 -7.89 8.76
N GLN A 58 -5.33 -9.00 8.08
CA GLN A 58 -4.28 -9.94 7.69
C GLN A 58 -3.37 -9.35 6.61
N PHE A 59 -3.89 -8.54 5.70
CA PHE A 59 -3.06 -7.78 4.74
C PHE A 59 -2.03 -6.90 5.46
N LEU A 60 -2.45 -6.13 6.47
CA LEU A 60 -1.54 -5.28 7.25
C LEU A 60 -0.51 -6.13 8.04
N MET A 61 -0.90 -7.30 8.54
CA MET A 61 0.02 -8.24 9.20
C MET A 61 1.07 -8.82 8.23
N LEU A 62 0.69 -9.09 6.98
CA LEU A 62 1.66 -9.48 5.94
C LEU A 62 2.58 -8.30 5.61
N TRP A 63 2.01 -7.10 5.43
CA TRP A 63 2.75 -5.89 5.10
C TRP A 63 3.84 -5.60 6.11
N GLN A 64 3.52 -5.48 7.39
CA GLN A 64 4.52 -5.21 8.45
C GLN A 64 5.62 -6.28 8.53
N SER A 65 5.38 -7.49 8.01
CA SER A 65 6.36 -8.58 8.05
C SER A 65 7.37 -8.49 6.91
N VAL A 66 7.01 -7.83 5.80
CA VAL A 66 7.84 -7.75 4.59
C VAL A 66 8.16 -6.31 4.14
N ASP A 67 7.59 -5.30 4.80
CA ASP A 67 7.74 -3.88 4.46
C ASP A 67 7.32 -3.00 5.65
N GLU A 68 7.55 -1.69 5.52
CA GLU A 68 7.27 -0.71 6.55
C GLU A 68 5.79 -0.33 6.59
N LEU A 69 5.12 -0.59 7.71
CA LEU A 69 3.70 -0.26 7.91
C LEU A 69 3.44 1.26 7.87
N SER A 70 4.45 2.06 8.20
CA SER A 70 4.41 3.53 8.14
C SER A 70 4.06 4.05 6.74
N ARG A 71 4.48 3.36 5.67
CA ARG A 71 4.14 3.73 4.28
C ARG A 71 2.62 3.69 4.02
N LEU A 72 1.92 2.72 4.61
CA LEU A 72 0.46 2.67 4.54
C LEU A 72 -0.19 3.70 5.46
N GLN A 73 0.37 3.90 6.65
CA GLN A 73 -0.14 4.90 7.60
C GLN A 73 -0.02 6.33 7.05
N GLN A 74 0.99 6.63 6.23
CA GLN A 74 1.14 7.92 5.56
C GLN A 74 -0.04 8.25 4.62
N LEU A 75 -0.74 7.25 4.09
CA LEU A 75 -1.93 7.46 3.26
C LEU A 75 -3.08 8.11 4.02
N THR A 76 -3.11 8.00 5.36
CA THR A 76 -4.12 8.65 6.21
C THR A 76 -3.70 10.04 6.66
N ASN A 77 -2.46 10.44 6.40
CA ASN A 77 -1.94 11.74 6.79
C ASN A 77 -2.38 12.82 5.79
N THR A 78 -3.55 13.39 6.00
CA THR A 78 -4.12 14.47 5.17
C THR A 78 -3.39 15.81 5.33
N GLY A 79 -2.44 15.92 6.27
CA GLY A 79 -1.65 17.13 6.51
C GLY A 79 -0.69 17.52 5.37
N HIS A 80 -0.52 16.68 4.36
CA HIS A 80 0.31 16.96 3.17
C HIS A 80 -0.46 17.42 1.95
N VAL A 81 -1.79 17.57 2.03
CA VAL A 81 -2.50 18.39 1.03
C VAL A 81 -2.12 19.83 1.36
N LYS A 82 -1.09 20.35 0.68
CA LYS A 82 -0.81 21.80 0.70
C LYS A 82 -2.16 22.46 0.38
N PRO A 83 -2.76 23.25 1.28
CA PRO A 83 -4.03 23.89 0.98
C PRO A 83 -3.85 24.62 -0.35
N LEU A 84 -4.80 24.47 -1.27
CA LEU A 84 -4.78 25.32 -2.46
C LEU A 84 -4.74 26.76 -1.94
N PRO A 85 -3.87 27.62 -2.50
CA PRO A 85 -3.85 29.03 -2.14
C PRO A 85 -5.28 29.57 -2.24
N THR A 86 -5.77 30.12 -1.13
CA THR A 86 -7.14 30.65 -1.07
C THR A 86 -7.19 32.12 -1.48
N SER A 87 -6.03 32.72 -1.71
CA SER A 87 -5.87 34.10 -2.19
C SER A 87 -4.76 34.21 -3.23
N ILE A 88 -4.84 35.29 -4.02
CA ILE A 88 -3.80 35.67 -4.99
C ILE A 88 -2.47 35.96 -4.27
N ASP A 89 -2.52 36.56 -3.09
CA ASP A 89 -1.32 36.89 -2.29
C ASP A 89 -0.55 35.62 -1.88
N GLU A 90 -1.24 34.53 -1.54
CA GLU A 90 -0.62 33.24 -1.21
C GLU A 90 0.02 32.54 -2.42
N VAL A 91 -0.48 32.79 -3.63
CA VAL A 91 0.11 32.28 -4.88
C VAL A 91 1.43 32.99 -5.16
N LEU A 92 1.41 34.33 -5.09
CA LEU A 92 2.58 35.17 -5.37
C LEU A 92 3.72 34.96 -4.37
N ALA A 93 3.40 34.59 -3.12
CA ALA A 93 4.41 34.28 -2.10
C ALA A 93 5.16 32.96 -2.32
N ASN A 94 4.64 32.05 -3.15
CA ASN A 94 5.22 30.72 -3.40
C ASN A 94 5.98 30.61 -4.73
N GLU A 95 6.12 31.69 -5.51
CA GLU A 95 6.92 31.68 -6.74
C GLU A 95 8.43 31.74 -6.42
N PRO A 96 9.26 30.82 -6.95
CA PRO A 96 10.71 30.93 -6.84
C PRO A 96 11.22 32.09 -7.72
N ARG A 97 12.10 32.92 -7.14
CA ARG A 97 12.74 34.08 -7.80
C ARG A 97 13.71 33.69 -8.91
#